data_AF-A0A5N5QS17-F1
#
_entry.id   AF-A0A5N5QS17-F1
#
_cell.length_a   1.000
_cell.length_b   1.000
_cell.length_c   1.000
_cell.angle_alpha   90.00
_cell.angle_beta   90.00
_cell.angle_gamma   90.00
#
_symmetry.space_group_name_H-M   'P 1'
#
loop_
_entity.id
_entity.type
_entity.pdbx_description
1 polymer ?
#
loop_
_entity_poly.entity_id
_entity_poly.type
_entity_poly.pdbx_seq_one_letter_code
_entity_poly.pdbx_strand_id
1 'polypeptide(L)'
;MPTLTADEGALLEYIWPKKEGITLVKCREHVSILALHGEPLFFQHFDGPYLPSLKLLHKFPNLLPHVQIDRGAIPYLLGGANMMCPGFTSKGGKLPEKEAALPAGTPVAIHCEGKEHAIAVGILKLGTEDIKSVNKGTAVEILAYLGDGLWTIEKL
;
A
#
# COMPACT_ATOMS: atom_id res chain seq x y z
N MET A 1 11.28 20.12 -11.50
CA MET A 1 11.54 18.67 -11.37
C MET A 1 11.60 18.39 -9.88
N PRO A 2 10.76 17.52 -9.33
CA PRO A 2 10.87 17.17 -7.91
C PRO A 2 12.21 16.48 -7.71
N THR A 3 13.11 17.16 -7.00
CA THR A 3 14.37 16.64 -6.51
C THR A 3 14.06 15.50 -5.54
N LEU A 4 14.39 14.27 -5.93
CA LEU A 4 14.54 13.18 -4.96
C LEU A 4 15.57 13.63 -3.95
N THR A 5 15.22 13.61 -2.67
CA THR A 5 16.18 13.88 -1.60
C THR A 5 17.30 12.83 -1.66
N ALA A 6 18.51 13.19 -1.23
CA ALA A 6 19.71 12.34 -1.37
C ALA A 6 19.55 10.94 -0.74
N ASP A 7 18.70 10.81 0.28
CA ASP A 7 18.36 9.55 0.95
C ASP A 7 17.38 8.67 0.16
N GLU A 8 16.39 9.26 -0.53
CA GLU A 8 15.43 8.52 -1.35
C GLU A 8 16.09 7.93 -2.61
N GLY A 9 17.05 8.65 -3.18
CA GLY A 9 17.86 8.16 -4.31
C GLY A 9 18.70 6.94 -3.94
N ALA A 10 19.28 6.93 -2.74
CA ALA A 10 20.06 5.80 -2.23
C ALA A 10 19.19 4.58 -1.95
N LEU A 11 17.99 4.78 -1.38
CA LEU A 11 17.02 3.72 -1.17
C LEU A 11 16.56 3.11 -2.49
N LEU A 12 16.29 3.95 -3.50
CA LEU A 12 15.90 3.49 -4.82
C LEU A 12 17.03 2.75 -5.53
N GLU A 13 18.29 3.18 -5.38
CA GLU A 13 19.46 2.45 -5.92
C GLU A 13 19.70 1.11 -5.20
N TYR A 14 19.28 0.98 -3.95
CA TYR A 14 19.32 -0.28 -3.21
C TYR A 14 18.20 -1.23 -3.64
N ILE A 15 16.98 -0.71 -3.85
CA ILE A 15 15.82 -1.49 -4.30
C ILE A 15 15.95 -1.86 -5.78
N TRP A 16 16.42 -0.92 -6.60
CA TRP A 16 16.64 -1.07 -8.03
C TRP A 16 18.02 -0.49 -8.42
N PRO A 17 19.07 -1.34 -8.42
CA PRO A 17 20.36 -0.91 -8.91
C PRO A 17 20.27 -0.60 -10.41
N LYS A 18 20.69 0.60 -10.81
CA LYS A 18 20.64 1.11 -12.20
C LYS A 18 21.32 0.21 -13.25
N LYS A 19 22.15 -0.74 -12.81
CA LYS A 19 22.86 -1.70 -13.67
C LYS A 19 22.01 -2.92 -14.04
N GLU A 20 20.87 -3.12 -13.40
CA GLU A 20 20.04 -4.31 -13.59
C GLU A 20 18.74 -3.97 -14.33
N GLY A 21 18.40 -4.82 -15.30
CA GLY A 21 17.18 -4.68 -16.07
C GLY A 21 15.95 -5.08 -15.26
N ILE A 22 14.92 -4.24 -15.25
CA ILE A 22 13.60 -4.59 -14.73
C ILE A 22 12.76 -5.22 -15.85
N THR A 23 12.03 -6.27 -15.48
CA THR A 23 11.04 -6.91 -16.33
C THR A 23 9.66 -6.34 -16.02
N LEU A 24 9.00 -5.79 -17.03
CA LEU A 24 7.59 -5.40 -16.93
C LEU A 24 6.71 -6.59 -17.34
N VAL A 25 6.06 -7.23 -16.37
CA VAL A 25 5.11 -8.30 -16.60
C VAL A 25 3.70 -7.70 -16.71
N LYS A 26 3.06 -7.89 -17.87
CA LYS A 26 1.67 -7.48 -18.08
C LYS A 26 0.75 -8.65 -17.76
N CYS A 27 -0.11 -8.46 -16.78
CA CYS A 27 -1.12 -9.42 -16.36
C CYS A 27 -2.48 -9.10 -17.00
N ARG A 28 -3.45 -10.01 -16.79
CA ARG A 28 -4.85 -9.77 -17.15
C ARG A 28 -5.42 -8.63 -16.26
N GLU A 29 -6.56 -8.05 -16.67
CA GLU A 29 -7.22 -6.95 -15.93
C GLU A 29 -6.40 -5.64 -15.84
N HIS A 30 -5.56 -5.35 -16.84
CA HIS A 30 -4.77 -4.12 -16.89
C HIS A 30 -3.81 -3.95 -15.70
N VAL A 31 -3.33 -5.05 -15.14
CA VAL A 31 -2.31 -5.05 -14.09
C VAL A 31 -0.93 -5.17 -14.71
N SER A 32 -0.02 -4.30 -14.31
CA SER A 32 1.39 -4.31 -14.73
C SER A 32 2.29 -4.45 -13.51
N ILE A 33 3.21 -5.40 -13.53
CA ILE A 33 4.11 -5.69 -12.41
C ILE A 33 5.56 -5.45 -12.86
N LEU A 34 6.28 -4.63 -12.11
CA LEU A 34 7.72 -4.44 -12.25
C LEU A 34 8.43 -5.48 -11.39
N ALA A 35 9.14 -6.39 -12.05
CA ALA A 35 9.89 -7.45 -11.41
C ALA A 35 11.40 -7.25 -11.61
N LEU A 36 12.17 -7.46 -10.55
CA LEU A 36 13.63 -7.49 -10.58
C LEU A 36 14.08 -8.89 -10.19
N HIS A 37 14.87 -9.57 -11.02
CA HIS A 37 15.27 -10.98 -10.82
C HIS A 37 14.12 -11.99 -10.65
N GLY A 38 12.94 -11.64 -11.14
CA GLY A 38 11.70 -12.41 -10.95
C GLY A 38 10.95 -12.09 -9.64
N GLU A 39 11.50 -11.24 -8.76
CA GLU A 39 10.78 -10.75 -7.56
C GLU A 39 9.91 -9.53 -7.91
N PRO A 40 8.60 -9.53 -7.57
CA PRO A 40 7.72 -8.39 -7.82
C PRO A 40 8.05 -7.23 -6.86
N LEU A 41 8.53 -6.11 -7.40
CA LEU A 41 8.85 -4.91 -6.65
C LEU A 41 7.67 -3.95 -6.56
N PHE A 42 7.16 -3.53 -7.71
CA PHE A 42 6.05 -2.59 -7.81
C PHE A 42 4.97 -3.16 -8.73
N PHE A 43 3.73 -2.76 -8.50
CA PHE A 43 2.61 -3.10 -9.36
C PHE A 43 1.79 -1.86 -9.65
N GLN A 44 1.14 -1.85 -10.80
CA GLN A 44 0.28 -0.80 -11.28
C GLN A 44 -1.04 -1.44 -11.69
N HIS A 45 -2.15 -0.86 -11.21
CA HIS A 45 -3.50 -1.27 -11.59
C HIS A 45 -4.08 -0.18 -12.50
N PHE A 46 -4.42 -0.53 -13.75
CA PHE A 46 -4.84 0.41 -14.80
C PHE A 46 -3.80 1.54 -15.02
N ASP A 47 -4.26 2.80 -15.04
CA ASP A 47 -3.44 4.01 -15.19
C ASP A 47 -3.11 4.64 -13.81
N GLY A 48 -3.25 3.85 -12.74
CA GLY A 48 -2.96 4.28 -11.37
C GLY A 48 -1.46 4.49 -11.11
N PRO A 49 -1.10 4.98 -9.92
CA PRO A 49 0.30 5.07 -9.50
C PRO A 49 0.91 3.66 -9.33
N TYR A 50 2.24 3.56 -9.48
CA TYR A 50 2.98 2.36 -9.09
C TYR A 50 2.98 2.23 -7.56
N LEU A 51 2.59 1.06 -7.08
CA LEU A 51 2.51 0.73 -5.67
C LEU A 51 3.54 -0.36 -5.35
N PRO A 52 4.25 -0.26 -4.20
CA PRO A 52 5.16 -1.31 -3.79
C PRO A 52 4.39 -2.59 -3.46
N SER A 53 4.98 -3.75 -3.75
CA SER A 53 4.48 -5.03 -3.31
C SER A 53 4.54 -5.13 -1.77
N LEU A 54 3.68 -5.95 -1.17
CA LEU A 54 3.72 -6.16 0.29
C LEU A 54 5.08 -6.68 0.75
N LYS A 55 5.75 -7.53 -0.03
CA LYS A 55 7.09 -8.05 0.28
C LYS A 55 8.13 -6.93 0.33
N LEU A 56 8.07 -5.98 -0.61
CA LEU A 56 8.95 -4.82 -0.61
C LEU A 56 8.66 -3.90 0.59
N LEU A 57 7.38 -3.67 0.87
CA LEU A 57 6.94 -2.85 1.99
C LEU A 57 7.30 -3.46 3.35
N HIS A 58 7.38 -4.80 3.47
CA HIS A 58 7.87 -5.46 4.69
C HIS A 58 9.36 -5.24 4.91
N LYS A 59 10.17 -5.16 3.84
CA LYS A 59 11.60 -4.82 3.90
C LYS A 59 11.79 -3.32 4.18
N PHE A 60 10.94 -2.48 3.60
CA PHE A 60 11.01 -1.02 3.68
C PHE A 60 9.66 -0.42 4.08
N PRO A 61 9.30 -0.44 5.38
CA PRO A 61 8.00 0.06 5.83
C PRO A 61 7.82 1.55 5.51
N ASN A 62 8.89 2.34 5.55
CA ASN A 62 8.85 3.79 5.36
C ASN A 62 8.58 4.24 3.90
N LEU A 63 8.34 3.31 2.97
CA LEU A 63 8.00 3.63 1.57
C LEU A 63 6.62 4.27 1.42
N LEU A 64 5.68 3.93 2.31
CA LEU A 64 4.32 4.44 2.28
C LEU A 64 3.88 4.88 3.67
N PRO A 65 3.03 5.91 3.77
CA PRO A 65 2.42 6.27 5.03
C PRO A 65 1.55 5.13 5.57
N HIS A 66 1.56 4.97 6.89
CA HIS A 66 0.89 3.88 7.58
C HIS A 66 -0.49 4.30 8.09
N VAL A 67 -1.46 3.42 7.91
CA VAL A 67 -2.79 3.51 8.54
C VAL A 67 -3.06 2.20 9.27
N GLN A 68 -3.70 2.25 10.42
CA GLN A 68 -4.01 1.07 11.22
C GLN A 68 -5.52 0.82 11.25
N ILE A 69 -5.91 -0.43 11.01
CA ILE A 69 -7.28 -0.90 11.15
C ILE A 69 -7.49 -1.69 12.44
N ASP A 70 -8.73 -1.70 12.91
CA ASP A 70 -9.21 -2.52 14.01
C ASP A 70 -9.14 -4.04 13.69
N ARG A 71 -9.04 -4.87 14.73
CA ARG A 71 -9.00 -6.34 14.59
C ARG A 71 -10.23 -6.90 13.87
N GLY A 72 -11.40 -6.30 14.04
CA GLY A 72 -12.63 -6.74 13.39
C GLY A 72 -12.59 -6.66 11.86
N ALA A 73 -11.75 -5.78 11.30
CA ALA A 73 -11.64 -5.58 9.86
C ALA A 73 -10.65 -6.53 9.17
N ILE A 74 -9.80 -7.23 9.94
CA ILE A 74 -8.78 -8.16 9.43
C ILE A 74 -9.35 -9.23 8.49
N PRO A 75 -10.36 -10.05 8.89
CA PRO A 75 -10.85 -11.12 8.04
C PRO A 75 -11.48 -10.60 6.73
N TYR A 76 -12.08 -9.41 6.76
CA TYR A 76 -12.64 -8.77 5.58
C TYR A 76 -11.54 -8.30 4.63
N LEU A 77 -10.45 -7.72 5.17
CA LEU A 77 -9.33 -7.27 4.36
C LEU A 77 -8.63 -8.43 3.66
N LEU A 78 -8.43 -9.55 4.36
CA LEU A 78 -7.85 -10.76 3.79
C LEU A 78 -8.76 -11.44 2.75
N GLY A 79 -10.02 -11.02 2.65
CA GLY A 79 -10.94 -11.39 1.58
C GLY A 79 -10.94 -10.41 0.41
N GLY A 80 -10.04 -9.40 0.39
CA GLY A 80 -9.98 -8.37 -0.64
C GLY A 80 -11.06 -7.29 -0.53
N ALA A 81 -11.76 -7.19 0.60
CA ALA A 81 -12.79 -6.17 0.77
C ALA A 81 -12.17 -4.78 0.98
N ASN A 82 -12.85 -3.76 0.45
CA ASN A 82 -12.47 -2.37 0.70
C ASN A 82 -12.65 -1.98 2.18
N MET A 83 -11.78 -1.12 2.67
CA MET A 83 -11.81 -0.70 4.07
C MET A 83 -12.74 0.49 4.27
N MET A 84 -13.67 0.33 5.20
CA MET A 84 -14.67 1.34 5.55
C MET A 84 -14.13 2.29 6.62
N CYS A 85 -14.60 3.54 6.62
CA CYS A 85 -14.24 4.55 7.63
C CYS A 85 -14.29 4.06 9.09
N PRO A 86 -15.33 3.33 9.56
CA PRO A 86 -15.39 2.84 10.94
C PRO A 86 -14.22 1.93 11.33
N GLY A 87 -13.58 1.23 10.38
CA GLY A 87 -12.42 0.39 10.65
C GLY A 87 -11.19 1.17 11.14
N PHE A 88 -11.12 2.46 10.80
CA PHE A 88 -10.01 3.36 11.15
C PHE A 88 -10.31 4.30 12.32
N THR A 89 -11.58 4.54 12.62
CA THR A 89 -12.03 5.41 13.73
C THR A 89 -12.37 4.63 15.01
N SER A 90 -12.32 3.30 14.95
CA SER A 90 -12.47 2.40 16.09
C SER A 90 -11.31 2.52 17.09
N LYS A 91 -11.45 1.93 18.30
CA LYS A 91 -10.41 1.94 19.34
C LYS A 91 -9.06 1.39 18.86
N GLY A 92 -9.08 0.40 17.97
CA GLY A 92 -7.88 -0.17 17.35
C GLY A 92 -7.44 0.49 16.06
N GLY A 93 -8.20 1.46 15.55
CA GLY A 93 -7.86 2.21 14.34
C GLY A 93 -6.92 3.36 14.65
N LYS A 94 -5.91 3.58 13.79
CA LYS A 94 -5.03 4.75 13.87
C LYS A 94 -4.88 5.36 12.49
N LEU A 95 -5.12 6.66 12.44
CA LEU A 95 -4.92 7.49 11.26
C LEU A 95 -3.91 8.58 11.62
N PRO A 96 -3.07 9.03 10.66
CA PRO A 96 -2.11 10.10 10.90
C PRO A 96 -2.80 11.35 11.48
N GLU A 97 -2.04 12.11 12.27
CA GLU A 97 -2.52 13.35 12.89
C GLU A 97 -2.73 14.44 11.83
N LYS A 98 -3.41 15.53 12.21
CA LYS A 98 -3.76 16.61 11.26
C LYS A 98 -2.54 17.20 10.56
N GLU A 99 -1.40 17.26 11.24
CA GLU A 99 -0.15 17.77 10.69
C GLU A 99 0.43 16.88 9.56
N ALA A 100 0.06 15.60 9.55
CA ALA A 100 0.41 14.62 8.52
C ALA A 100 -0.84 14.10 7.78
N ALA A 101 -1.88 14.94 7.68
CA ALA A 101 -3.12 14.57 7.00
C ALA A 101 -2.85 14.22 5.53
N LEU A 102 -3.30 13.03 5.13
CA LEU A 102 -3.16 12.55 3.77
C LEU A 102 -4.43 12.90 2.98
N PRO A 103 -4.28 13.48 1.77
CA PRO A 103 -5.41 13.73 0.88
C PRO A 103 -5.93 12.42 0.25
N ALA A 104 -7.15 12.47 -0.28
CA ALA A 104 -7.68 11.40 -1.13
C ALA A 104 -6.77 11.18 -2.36
N GLY A 105 -6.68 9.94 -2.83
CA GLY A 105 -5.77 9.51 -3.89
C GLY A 105 -4.37 9.11 -3.40
N THR A 106 -4.05 9.30 -2.12
CA THR A 106 -2.73 8.94 -1.58
C THR A 106 -2.63 7.43 -1.34
N PRO A 107 -1.54 6.78 -1.78
CA PRO A 107 -1.28 5.37 -1.48
C PRO A 107 -0.88 5.19 -0.02
N VAL A 108 -1.41 4.15 0.63
CA VAL A 108 -1.20 3.88 2.06
C VAL A 108 -0.92 2.40 2.32
N ALA A 109 -0.07 2.16 3.32
CA ALA A 109 0.18 0.86 3.91
C ALA A 109 -0.82 0.58 5.04
N ILE A 110 -1.54 -0.53 4.98
CA ILE A 110 -2.53 -0.89 6.00
C ILE A 110 -1.91 -1.88 7.00
N HIS A 111 -1.84 -1.45 8.25
CA HIS A 111 -1.41 -2.23 9.40
C HIS A 111 -2.61 -2.64 10.25
N CYS A 112 -2.42 -3.63 11.12
CA CYS A 112 -3.44 -4.08 12.05
C CYS A 112 -3.02 -3.88 13.48
N GLU A 113 -4.01 -3.68 14.35
CA GLU A 113 -3.77 -3.71 15.78
C GLU A 113 -3.13 -5.05 16.21
N GLY A 114 -1.94 -4.98 16.80
CA GLY A 114 -1.20 -6.15 17.28
C GLY A 114 -0.36 -6.87 16.22
N LYS A 115 -0.16 -6.28 15.03
CA LYS A 115 0.74 -6.80 13.99
C LYS A 115 1.77 -5.74 13.59
N GLU A 116 3.01 -6.17 13.42
CA GLU A 116 4.12 -5.29 13.06
C GLU A 116 4.15 -4.98 11.55
N HIS A 117 3.77 -5.96 10.72
CA HIS A 117 3.82 -5.84 9.26
C HIS A 117 2.53 -5.32 8.65
N ALA A 118 2.66 -4.61 7.53
CA ALA A 118 1.53 -4.22 6.69
C ALA A 118 0.83 -5.46 6.13
N ILE A 119 -0.49 -5.51 6.17
CA ILE A 119 -1.28 -6.63 5.66
C ILE A 119 -1.99 -6.33 4.35
N ALA A 120 -2.02 -5.06 3.94
CA ALA A 120 -2.51 -4.65 2.62
C ALA A 120 -1.92 -3.30 2.18
N VAL A 121 -2.05 -3.03 0.89
CA VAL A 121 -1.72 -1.76 0.24
C VAL A 121 -2.96 -1.29 -0.51
N GLY A 122 -3.27 -0.02 -0.37
CA GLY A 122 -4.45 0.57 -0.98
C GLY A 122 -4.30 2.06 -1.24
N ILE A 123 -5.34 2.65 -1.84
CA ILE A 123 -5.42 4.07 -2.13
C ILE A 123 -6.55 4.68 -1.32
N LEU A 124 -6.27 5.78 -0.63
CA LEU A 124 -7.29 6.55 0.08
C LEU A 124 -8.35 7.06 -0.90
N LYS A 125 -9.63 6.76 -0.65
CA LYS A 125 -10.76 7.37 -1.37
C LYS A 125 -11.23 8.66 -0.73
N LEU A 126 -11.03 8.78 0.59
CA LEU A 126 -11.35 9.94 1.39
C LEU A 126 -10.08 10.45 2.09
N GLY A 127 -9.99 11.75 2.33
CA GLY A 127 -8.91 12.32 3.13
C GLY A 127 -8.96 11.78 4.56
N THR A 128 -7.81 11.69 5.22
CA THR A 128 -7.73 11.17 6.60
C THR A 128 -8.55 11.99 7.60
N GLU A 129 -8.72 13.29 7.37
CA GLU A 129 -9.61 14.16 8.16
C GLU A 129 -11.10 13.90 7.89
N ASP A 130 -11.47 13.68 6.62
CA ASP A 130 -12.83 13.31 6.24
C ASP A 130 -13.21 11.95 6.82
N ILE A 131 -12.28 10.98 6.83
CA ILE A 131 -12.53 9.65 7.42
C ILE A 131 -12.87 9.79 8.91
N LYS A 132 -12.14 10.65 9.64
CA LYS A 132 -12.40 10.94 11.05
C LYS A 132 -13.73 11.67 11.27
N SER A 133 -14.07 12.61 10.39
CA SER A 133 -15.23 13.49 10.55
C SER A 133 -16.55 12.89 10.06
N VAL A 134 -16.53 12.26 8.88
CA VAL A 134 -17.72 11.68 8.23
C VAL A 134 -18.03 10.30 8.79
N ASN A 135 -16.99 9.51 9.08
CA ASN A 135 -17.09 8.15 9.64
C ASN A 135 -18.07 7.22 8.88
N LYS A 136 -18.25 7.43 7.57
CA LYS A 136 -19.17 6.66 6.73
C LYS A 136 -18.63 6.53 5.31
N GLY A 137 -18.85 5.36 4.71
CA GLY A 137 -18.39 5.05 3.36
C GLY A 137 -17.00 4.42 3.31
N THR A 138 -16.51 4.22 2.09
CA THR A 138 -15.22 3.59 1.82
C THR A 138 -14.09 4.56 2.08
N ALA A 139 -13.20 4.22 3.00
CA ALA A 139 -12.02 5.02 3.34
C ALA A 139 -10.85 4.71 2.42
N VAL A 140 -10.53 3.42 2.25
CA VAL A 140 -9.39 2.96 1.45
C VAL A 140 -9.85 1.86 0.49
N GLU A 141 -9.51 2.02 -0.79
CA GLU A 141 -9.67 0.98 -1.80
C GLU A 141 -8.45 0.08 -1.79
N ILE A 142 -8.68 -1.22 -1.67
CA ILE A 142 -7.63 -2.22 -1.52
C ILE A 142 -7.21 -2.73 -2.89
N LEU A 143 -5.90 -2.75 -3.12
CA LEU A 143 -5.35 -3.17 -4.41
C LEU A 143 -4.48 -4.42 -4.27
N ALA A 144 -3.78 -4.57 -3.15
CA ALA A 144 -3.06 -5.79 -2.81
C ALA A 144 -3.20 -6.09 -1.33
N TYR A 145 -3.35 -7.35 -0.97
CA TYR A 145 -3.45 -7.80 0.42
C TYR A 145 -2.68 -9.09 0.63
N LEU A 146 -2.44 -9.41 1.90
CA LEU A 146 -1.75 -10.62 2.30
C LEU A 146 -2.57 -11.85 1.91
N GLY A 147 -1.99 -12.74 1.11
CA GLY A 147 -2.68 -13.93 0.61
C GLY A 147 -3.34 -13.75 -0.76
N ASP A 148 -3.28 -12.56 -1.36
CA ASP A 148 -3.72 -12.35 -2.74
C ASP A 148 -2.78 -13.02 -3.77
N GLY A 149 -3.21 -13.10 -5.03
CA GLY A 149 -2.40 -13.57 -6.15
C GLY A 149 -1.01 -12.93 -6.18
N LEU A 150 -0.91 -11.60 -6.01
CA LEU A 150 0.39 -10.91 -6.00
C LEU A 150 1.31 -11.37 -4.86
N TRP A 151 0.74 -11.71 -3.69
CA TRP A 151 1.51 -12.20 -2.54
C TRP A 151 2.04 -13.62 -2.76
N THR A 152 1.21 -14.48 -3.35
CA THR A 152 1.55 -15.89 -3.63
C THR A 152 2.63 -16.04 -4.70
N ILE A 153 2.86 -15.02 -5.52
CA ILE A 153 3.92 -15.02 -6.53
C ILE A 153 5.28 -14.94 -5.82
N GLU A 154 5.99 -16.07 -5.78
CA GLU A 154 7.39 -16.13 -5.33
C GLU A 154 8.36 -15.70 -6.41
N LYS A 155 8.08 -16.07 -7.67
CA LYS A 155 8.88 -15.69 -8.83
C LYS A 155 8.00 -15.61 -10.08
N LEU A 156 8.20 -14.55 -10.87
CA LEU A 156 7.58 -14.35 -12.19
C LEU A 156 8.40 -14.98 -13.31
#